data_AF-A0A1H4U7Z9-F1
#
_entry.id   AF-A0A1H4U7Z9-F1
#
_cell.length_a   1.000
_cell.length_b   1.000
_cell.length_c   1.000
_cell.angle_alpha   90.00
_cell.angle_beta   90.00
_cell.angle_gamma   90.00
#
_symmetry.space_group_name_H-M   'P 1'
#
loop_
_entity.id
_entity.type
_entity.pdbx_description
1 polymer ?
#
loop_
_entity_poly.entity_id
_entity_poly.type
_entity_poly.pdbx_seq_one_letter_code
_entity_poly.pdbx_strand_id
1 'polypeptide(L)'
;MTTYARPARWRRILRTGVGPVLAALVACACVLLGSAPASAHAELVGTDPAEGAVVATAPGSVSLTFNEPVRLTSQEVAVYDAEGDPVDSSAGANGDVVTVTLPGAADLADGTYVVSWNVLSDDGHPVAGALTFSIGSPSASVAAPPEPSTSSAVVTVLRDVVTVVTVVGLLLAAGLALFVAFVLPRTWGGGEVRSRLRRLTSYAAGAGAVGAVLQVPVAAVYGQGLELTDVVSSFDVSLVTNELLSAALVVVGLGVVVRTMSDAPPGPTAARVLGAGSLLALAGPSMVGHTRAFAPSPVLVFYDVLHVTAGAVWLGGLVGLVLTLGALAGRELLAAQALARFSTFAAVSLLVVAGAGAFLSWRILGSWAGFVETTYGRLLLVKIGIALLVAGIGAWNRWRTLPAVRAATGFADRGRAAGLVTRAVRVEAALLVVLLGVTGFLVNQSPRPAPVTAASGTTGVGAATAGDLRVLAVLDPRRTGSNTVLVQVQDASGEPYDPPSNPVVELRTEGLDIGAVAVVPIAAGTYRGRVVIPRAGEWEVQVSIPLSRFENPVTTVRLSVRP
;
A
#
# COMPACT_ATOMS: atom_id res chain seq x y z
N MET A 1 51.95 -27.43 38.23
CA MET A 1 50.61 -26.84 38.09
C MET A 1 50.61 -25.95 36.86
N THR A 2 50.13 -26.47 35.73
CA THR A 2 50.04 -25.75 34.45
C THR A 2 48.59 -25.80 33.98
N THR A 3 47.81 -24.80 34.37
CA THR A 3 46.41 -24.65 33.94
C THR A 3 46.36 -23.94 32.59
N TYR A 4 46.23 -24.73 31.52
CA TYR A 4 45.81 -24.25 30.21
C TYR A 4 44.38 -23.70 30.29
N ALA A 5 44.22 -22.39 30.37
CA ALA A 5 42.94 -21.72 30.16
C ALA A 5 42.52 -21.89 28.69
N ARG A 6 41.68 -22.89 28.40
CA ARG A 6 41.10 -23.06 27.07
C ARG A 6 40.21 -21.86 26.73
N PRO A 7 40.32 -21.27 25.53
CA PRO A 7 39.45 -20.17 25.13
C PRO A 7 37.99 -20.65 25.09
N ALA A 8 37.13 -19.93 25.80
CA ALA A 8 35.74 -20.31 25.99
C ALA A 8 34.97 -20.32 24.65
N ARG A 9 34.33 -21.47 24.36
CA ARG A 9 33.63 -21.78 23.10
C ARG A 9 32.53 -20.77 22.70
N TRP A 10 32.06 -19.92 23.62
CA TRP A 10 31.08 -18.87 23.32
C TRP A 10 31.58 -17.83 22.30
N ARG A 11 32.91 -17.63 22.18
CA ARG A 11 33.50 -16.70 21.20
C ARG A 11 33.27 -17.09 19.73
N ARG A 12 33.08 -18.38 19.42
CA ARG A 12 32.76 -18.84 18.05
C ARG A 12 31.29 -18.63 17.68
N ILE A 13 30.39 -18.62 18.65
CA ILE A 13 28.94 -18.54 18.44
C ILE A 13 28.51 -17.13 18.01
N LEU A 14 29.33 -16.10 18.29
CA LEU A 14 29.04 -14.70 17.98
C LEU A 14 29.56 -14.23 16.60
N ARG A 15 30.43 -15.01 15.93
CA ARG A 15 31.01 -14.64 14.62
C ARG A 15 30.15 -14.98 13.41
N THR A 16 29.00 -15.66 13.60
CA THR A 16 28.17 -16.20 12.52
C THR A 16 26.78 -15.53 12.39
N GLY A 17 26.54 -14.40 13.07
CA GLY A 17 25.21 -13.78 13.14
C GLY A 17 24.77 -12.97 11.90
N VAL A 18 25.70 -12.54 11.04
CA VAL A 18 25.40 -11.62 9.93
C VAL A 18 24.87 -12.37 8.69
N GLY A 19 25.37 -13.57 8.42
CA GLY A 19 24.98 -14.38 7.25
C GLY A 19 23.48 -14.72 7.17
N PRO A 20 22.83 -15.19 8.26
CA PRO A 20 21.40 -15.51 8.25
C PRO A 20 20.51 -14.29 8.05
N VAL A 21 20.90 -13.13 8.60
CA VAL A 21 20.14 -11.88 8.47
C VAL A 21 20.24 -11.35 7.04
N LEU A 22 21.44 -11.37 6.43
CA LEU A 22 21.62 -11.04 5.01
C LEU A 22 20.83 -11.97 4.10
N ALA A 23 20.87 -13.28 4.34
CA ALA A 23 20.10 -14.25 3.55
C ALA A 23 18.58 -14.02 3.68
N ALA A 24 18.09 -13.70 4.88
CA ALA A 24 16.68 -13.36 5.09
C ALA A 24 16.28 -12.04 4.41
N LEU A 25 17.17 -11.03 4.42
CA LEU A 25 16.93 -9.75 3.75
C LEU A 25 16.88 -9.93 2.23
N VAL A 26 17.79 -10.73 1.67
CA VAL A 26 17.78 -11.09 0.25
C VAL A 26 16.52 -11.88 -0.10
N ALA A 27 16.12 -12.84 0.73
CA ALA A 27 14.89 -13.59 0.51
C ALA A 27 13.64 -12.70 0.56
N CYS A 28 13.55 -11.77 1.53
CA CYS A 28 12.48 -10.76 1.56
C CYS A 28 12.49 -9.88 0.30
N ALA A 29 13.67 -9.42 -0.13
CA ALA A 29 13.79 -8.63 -1.35
C ALA A 29 13.31 -9.42 -2.59
N CYS A 30 13.65 -10.71 -2.71
CA CYS A 30 13.18 -11.56 -3.81
C CYS A 30 11.66 -11.80 -3.79
N VAL A 31 11.03 -11.87 -2.61
CA VAL A 31 9.57 -11.98 -2.49
C VAL A 31 8.87 -10.69 -2.90
N LEU A 32 9.46 -9.54 -2.58
CA LEU A 32 8.95 -8.23 -3.01
C LEU A 32 9.05 -8.04 -4.53
N LEU A 33 10.05 -8.63 -5.19
CA LEU A 33 10.21 -8.58 -6.66
C LEU A 33 9.16 -9.42 -7.43
N GLY A 34 8.44 -10.33 -6.75
CA GLY A 34 7.48 -11.24 -7.37
C GLY A 34 6.00 -10.90 -7.10
N SER A 35 5.71 -9.75 -6.49
CA SER A 35 4.32 -9.38 -6.17
C SER A 35 3.56 -8.96 -7.43
N ALA A 36 2.45 -9.64 -7.71
CA ALA A 36 1.43 -9.10 -8.60
C ALA A 36 0.89 -7.77 -8.04
N PRO A 37 0.61 -6.76 -8.88
CA PRO A 37 -0.03 -5.55 -8.43
C PRO A 37 -1.41 -5.93 -7.87
N ALA A 38 -1.65 -5.58 -6.61
CA ALA A 38 -3.01 -5.55 -6.09
C ALA A 38 -3.48 -4.11 -6.20
N SER A 39 -4.51 -3.91 -7.03
CA SER A 39 -5.03 -2.59 -7.38
C SER A 39 -5.83 -2.04 -6.22
N ALA A 40 -5.24 -1.08 -5.51
CA ALA A 40 -5.90 -0.36 -4.44
C ALA A 40 -5.10 0.95 -4.24
N HIS A 41 -5.57 2.04 -4.87
CA HIS A 41 -5.12 3.44 -4.85
C HIS A 41 -6.37 4.33 -5.01
N ALA A 42 -6.28 5.68 -4.92
CA ALA A 42 -7.43 6.60 -4.98
C ALA A 42 -8.57 6.08 -5.87
N GLU A 43 -9.75 5.95 -5.28
CA GLU A 43 -10.87 5.27 -5.91
C GLU A 43 -11.89 6.31 -6.33
N LEU A 44 -12.34 6.22 -7.58
CA LEU A 44 -13.49 6.98 -8.04
C LEU A 44 -14.74 6.48 -7.30
N VAL A 45 -15.38 7.37 -6.53
CA VAL A 45 -16.57 7.05 -5.71
C VAL A 45 -17.84 7.72 -6.22
N GLY A 46 -17.72 8.70 -7.12
CA GLY A 46 -18.87 9.37 -7.70
C GLY A 46 -18.50 10.16 -8.95
N THR A 47 -19.46 10.30 -9.86
CA THR A 47 -19.31 11.09 -11.07
C THR A 47 -20.59 11.89 -11.32
N ASP A 48 -20.44 13.06 -11.95
CA ASP A 48 -21.56 13.81 -12.52
C ASP A 48 -21.15 14.33 -13.90
N PRO A 49 -21.75 13.84 -15.01
CA PRO A 49 -22.81 12.83 -15.08
C PRO A 49 -22.41 11.46 -14.50
N ALA A 50 -23.41 10.69 -14.07
CA ALA A 50 -23.19 9.31 -13.63
C ALA A 50 -22.63 8.46 -14.80
N GLU A 51 -21.85 7.41 -14.48
CA GLU A 51 -21.36 6.47 -15.50
C GLU A 51 -22.52 5.90 -16.34
N GLY A 52 -22.38 5.99 -17.66
CA GLY A 52 -23.39 5.56 -18.63
C GLY A 52 -24.63 6.44 -18.71
N ALA A 53 -24.66 7.60 -18.03
CA ALA A 53 -25.81 8.49 -18.06
C ALA A 53 -26.07 9.03 -19.48
N VAL A 54 -27.34 9.17 -19.82
CA VAL A 54 -27.81 9.88 -21.02
C VAL A 54 -28.38 11.21 -20.54
N VAL A 55 -27.77 12.31 -20.97
CA VAL A 55 -28.20 13.67 -20.62
C VAL A 55 -28.85 14.33 -21.82
N ALA A 56 -29.94 15.06 -21.58
CA ALA A 56 -30.67 15.75 -22.65
C ALA A 56 -29.85 16.88 -23.31
N THR A 57 -28.95 17.50 -22.55
CA THR A 57 -28.09 18.60 -23.03
C THR A 57 -26.67 18.39 -22.55
N ALA A 58 -25.69 18.76 -23.39
CA ALA A 58 -24.29 18.73 -23.05
C ALA A 58 -23.99 19.46 -21.72
N PRO A 59 -23.31 18.82 -20.76
CA PRO A 59 -22.96 19.47 -19.51
C PRO A 59 -21.79 20.43 -19.74
N GLY A 60 -21.77 21.58 -19.05
CA GLY A 60 -20.63 22.50 -19.10
C GLY A 60 -19.37 21.94 -18.42
N SER A 61 -19.53 20.90 -17.60
CA SER A 61 -18.42 20.21 -16.94
C SER A 61 -18.79 18.79 -16.53
N VAL A 62 -17.80 17.91 -16.46
CA VAL A 62 -17.88 16.60 -15.82
C VAL A 62 -17.10 16.63 -14.50
N SER A 63 -17.65 16.07 -13.43
CA SER A 63 -16.95 15.94 -12.15
C SER A 63 -16.64 14.48 -11.82
N LEU A 64 -15.43 14.24 -11.32
CA LEU A 64 -14.94 12.96 -10.83
C LEU A 64 -14.62 13.13 -9.35
N THR A 65 -15.33 12.43 -8.47
CA THR A 65 -15.12 12.46 -7.02
C THR A 65 -14.38 11.21 -6.58
N PHE A 66 -13.23 11.40 -5.95
CA PHE A 66 -12.38 10.35 -5.40
C PHE A 66 -12.59 10.19 -3.90
N ASN A 67 -12.13 9.08 -3.34
CA ASN A 67 -12.20 8.82 -1.90
C ASN A 67 -11.07 9.49 -1.08
N GLU A 68 -10.13 10.13 -1.75
CA GLU A 68 -9.00 10.87 -1.18
C GLU A 68 -8.54 11.98 -2.14
N PRO A 69 -7.78 12.98 -1.67
CA PRO A 69 -7.28 14.04 -2.53
C PRO A 69 -6.39 13.52 -3.65
N VAL A 70 -6.54 14.12 -4.84
CA VAL A 70 -5.75 13.79 -6.03
C VAL A 70 -5.12 15.04 -6.65
N ARG A 71 -4.04 14.85 -7.41
CA ARG A 71 -3.34 15.88 -8.18
C ARG A 71 -3.36 15.50 -9.66
N LEU A 72 -3.48 16.49 -10.52
CA LEU A 72 -3.36 16.27 -11.97
C LEU A 72 -1.91 15.99 -12.33
N THR A 73 -1.69 15.03 -13.22
CA THR A 73 -0.39 14.80 -13.84
C THR A 73 -0.27 15.61 -15.13
N SER A 74 0.92 15.68 -15.71
CA SER A 74 1.10 16.31 -17.04
C SER A 74 0.44 15.52 -18.18
N GLN A 75 -0.01 14.28 -17.93
CA GLN A 75 -0.80 13.48 -18.86
C GLN A 75 -2.28 13.58 -18.46
N GLU A 76 -3.05 14.23 -19.33
CA GLU A 76 -4.29 14.92 -19.00
C GLU A 76 -5.46 14.00 -18.63
N VAL A 77 -6.43 14.61 -17.94
CA VAL A 77 -7.81 14.17 -18.02
C VAL A 77 -8.36 14.69 -19.35
N ALA A 78 -8.77 13.78 -20.22
CA ALA A 78 -9.16 14.09 -21.59
C ALA A 78 -10.56 13.56 -21.89
N VAL A 79 -11.24 14.21 -22.84
CA VAL A 79 -12.55 13.80 -23.32
C VAL A 79 -12.45 13.43 -24.80
N TYR A 80 -13.09 12.33 -25.17
CA TYR A 80 -13.16 11.83 -26.54
C TYR A 80 -14.62 11.64 -26.94
N ASP A 81 -14.92 11.75 -28.23
CA ASP A 81 -16.21 11.34 -28.78
C ASP A 81 -16.27 9.82 -29.04
N ALA A 82 -17.35 9.36 -29.68
CA ALA A 82 -17.60 7.96 -29.94
C ALA A 82 -16.65 7.36 -30.98
N GLU A 83 -16.09 8.19 -31.86
CA GLU A 83 -15.12 7.83 -32.89
C GLU A 83 -13.69 7.80 -32.34
N GLY A 84 -13.46 8.39 -31.17
CA GLY A 84 -12.16 8.47 -30.49
C GLY A 84 -11.41 9.77 -30.79
N ASP A 85 -12.07 10.76 -31.38
CA ASP A 85 -11.50 12.07 -31.64
C ASP A 85 -11.54 12.93 -30.36
N PRO A 86 -10.49 13.73 -30.09
CA PRO A 86 -10.39 14.52 -28.87
C PRO A 86 -11.38 15.69 -28.88
N VAL A 87 -12.04 15.89 -27.74
CA VAL A 87 -12.94 17.01 -27.46
C VAL A 87 -12.20 18.05 -26.63
N ASP A 88 -12.36 19.32 -27.01
CA ASP A 88 -11.76 20.44 -26.29
C ASP A 88 -12.23 20.45 -24.83
N SER A 89 -11.27 20.28 -23.92
CA SER A 89 -11.52 20.09 -22.50
C SER A 89 -10.33 20.60 -21.67
N SER A 90 -10.61 20.98 -20.43
CA SER A 90 -9.58 21.35 -19.46
C SER A 90 -9.94 20.82 -18.09
N ALA A 91 -8.96 20.37 -17.31
CA ALA A 91 -9.20 19.79 -16.00
C ALA A 91 -8.57 20.59 -14.87
N GLY A 92 -9.25 20.63 -13.72
CA GLY A 92 -8.74 21.15 -12.46
C GLY A 92 -9.03 20.17 -11.33
N ALA A 93 -8.07 19.99 -10.41
CA ALA A 93 -8.28 19.21 -9.19
C ALA A 93 -8.39 20.15 -7.97
N ASN A 94 -9.40 19.91 -7.13
CA ASN A 94 -9.57 20.59 -5.85
C ASN A 94 -9.91 19.57 -4.76
N GLY A 95 -8.92 19.21 -3.96
CA GLY A 95 -9.07 18.16 -2.96
C GLY A 95 -9.29 16.80 -3.64
N ASP A 96 -10.40 16.16 -3.30
CA ASP A 96 -10.84 14.85 -3.82
C ASP A 96 -11.73 14.95 -5.06
N VAL A 97 -11.98 16.16 -5.59
CA VAL A 97 -12.80 16.36 -6.79
C VAL A 97 -11.95 16.85 -7.96
N VAL A 98 -12.08 16.19 -9.10
CA VAL A 98 -11.55 16.64 -10.39
C VAL A 98 -12.71 17.14 -11.24
N THR A 99 -12.61 18.37 -11.72
CA THR A 99 -13.59 19.00 -12.61
C THR A 99 -13.00 19.14 -14.00
N VAL A 100 -13.63 18.50 -14.98
CA VAL A 100 -13.34 18.61 -16.41
C VAL A 100 -14.31 19.60 -17.02
N THR A 101 -13.83 20.76 -17.45
CA THR A 101 -14.63 21.79 -18.12
C THR A 101 -14.69 21.51 -19.62
N LEU A 102 -15.87 21.69 -20.21
CA LEU A 102 -16.14 21.53 -21.65
C LEU A 102 -16.53 22.90 -22.25
N PRO A 103 -15.57 23.73 -22.69
CA PRO A 103 -15.83 25.10 -23.12
C PRO A 103 -16.82 25.21 -24.30
N GLY A 104 -16.80 24.21 -25.19
CA GLY A 104 -17.67 24.10 -26.37
C GLY A 104 -18.90 23.22 -26.16
N ALA A 105 -19.38 23.03 -24.93
CA ALA A 105 -20.47 22.09 -24.63
C ALA A 105 -21.70 22.29 -25.53
N ALA A 106 -22.06 23.53 -25.84
CA ALA A 106 -23.23 23.84 -26.68
C ALA A 106 -23.11 23.34 -28.14
N ASP A 107 -21.89 23.10 -28.61
CA ASP A 107 -21.59 22.66 -29.98
C ASP A 107 -21.34 21.14 -30.06
N LEU A 108 -21.40 20.42 -28.93
CA LEU A 108 -21.24 18.97 -28.90
C LEU A 108 -22.46 18.29 -29.52
N ALA A 109 -22.20 17.32 -30.40
CA ALA A 109 -23.23 16.53 -31.07
C ALA A 109 -23.87 15.51 -30.12
N ASP A 110 -25.04 15.01 -30.50
CA ASP A 110 -25.62 13.84 -29.86
C ASP A 110 -24.71 12.62 -30.08
N GLY A 111 -24.49 11.84 -29.03
CA GLY A 111 -23.61 10.67 -29.08
C GLY A 111 -22.98 10.35 -27.73
N THR A 112 -22.20 9.27 -27.70
CA THR A 112 -21.44 8.85 -26.53
C THR A 112 -20.07 9.53 -26.47
N TYR A 113 -19.70 9.97 -25.27
CA TYR A 113 -18.45 10.60 -24.93
C TYR A 113 -17.71 9.78 -23.88
N VAL A 114 -16.38 9.75 -23.98
CA VAL A 114 -15.50 9.03 -23.07
C VAL A 114 -14.61 10.02 -22.33
N VAL A 115 -14.66 10.02 -21.00
CA VAL A 115 -13.76 10.80 -20.16
C VAL A 115 -12.69 9.85 -19.63
N SER A 116 -11.44 10.07 -20.01
CA SER A 116 -10.27 9.32 -19.56
C SER A 116 -9.45 10.16 -18.59
N TRP A 117 -8.90 9.55 -17.53
CA TRP A 117 -8.06 10.26 -16.56
C TRP A 117 -6.82 9.46 -16.16
N ASN A 118 -5.76 10.21 -15.85
CA ASN A 118 -4.60 9.74 -15.12
C ASN A 118 -4.23 10.77 -14.03
N VAL A 119 -4.56 10.44 -12.79
CA VAL A 119 -4.39 11.33 -11.63
C VAL A 119 -3.43 10.72 -10.62
N LEU A 120 -2.72 11.55 -9.88
CA LEU A 120 -1.82 11.12 -8.81
C LEU A 120 -2.55 11.22 -7.46
N SER A 121 -2.69 10.11 -6.75
CA SER A 121 -3.20 10.15 -5.37
C SER A 121 -2.24 10.91 -4.44
N ASP A 122 -2.74 11.46 -3.32
CA ASP A 122 -1.88 12.05 -2.27
C ASP A 122 -0.90 11.03 -1.64
N ASP A 123 -1.07 9.74 -1.89
CA ASP A 123 -0.11 8.68 -1.55
C ASP A 123 1.06 8.50 -2.53
N GLY A 124 1.03 9.21 -3.67
CA GLY A 124 2.08 9.17 -4.69
C GLY A 124 1.92 8.05 -5.73
N HIS A 125 0.79 7.34 -5.75
CA HIS A 125 0.51 6.34 -6.78
C HIS A 125 -0.39 6.88 -7.91
N PRO A 126 -0.08 6.58 -9.18
CA PRO A 126 -0.92 6.95 -10.30
C PRO A 126 -2.19 6.11 -10.33
N VAL A 127 -3.30 6.76 -10.64
CA VAL A 127 -4.64 6.18 -10.80
C VAL A 127 -5.18 6.57 -12.16
N ALA A 128 -5.40 5.53 -12.95
CA ALA A 128 -5.92 5.63 -14.30
C ALA A 128 -7.34 5.06 -14.37
N GLY A 129 -8.17 5.63 -15.25
CA GLY A 129 -9.47 5.06 -15.58
C GLY A 129 -10.15 5.80 -16.71
N ALA A 130 -11.30 5.26 -17.12
CA ALA A 130 -12.17 5.89 -18.09
C ALA A 130 -13.63 5.66 -17.71
N LEU A 131 -14.48 6.60 -18.11
CA LEU A 131 -15.92 6.60 -17.89
C LEU A 131 -16.63 7.08 -19.16
N THR A 132 -17.90 6.75 -19.31
CA THR A 132 -18.72 7.16 -20.45
C THR A 132 -19.98 7.90 -20.04
N PHE A 133 -20.42 8.85 -20.85
CA PHE A 133 -21.76 9.45 -20.78
C PHE A 133 -22.26 9.74 -22.21
N SER A 134 -23.55 9.97 -22.42
CA SER A 134 -24.09 10.27 -23.74
C SER A 134 -24.94 11.54 -23.73
N ILE A 135 -24.88 12.32 -24.81
CA ILE A 135 -25.73 13.48 -25.04
C ILE A 135 -26.84 13.08 -26.01
N GLY A 136 -28.10 13.32 -25.64
CA GLY A 136 -29.28 13.00 -26.45
C GLY A 136 -29.55 11.50 -26.57
N SER A 137 -28.69 10.77 -27.27
CA SER A 137 -28.78 9.32 -27.43
C SER A 137 -27.40 8.63 -27.49
N PRO A 138 -27.24 7.40 -26.97
CA PRO A 138 -25.98 6.66 -27.07
C PRO A 138 -25.59 6.30 -28.51
N SER A 139 -24.29 6.35 -28.80
CA SER A 139 -23.73 5.91 -30.08
C SER A 139 -23.79 4.38 -30.23
N ALA A 140 -23.93 3.91 -31.48
CA ALA A 140 -24.00 2.47 -31.77
C ALA A 140 -22.67 1.73 -31.54
N SER A 141 -21.55 2.45 -31.62
CA SER A 141 -20.20 1.97 -31.31
C SER A 141 -19.40 3.09 -30.64
N VAL A 142 -18.50 2.72 -29.74
CA VAL A 142 -17.60 3.64 -29.04
C VAL A 142 -16.18 3.12 -29.17
N ALA A 143 -15.28 3.96 -29.68
CA ALA A 143 -13.86 3.66 -29.74
C ALA A 143 -13.28 3.56 -28.32
N ALA A 144 -12.34 2.63 -28.12
CA ALA A 144 -11.63 2.56 -26.85
C ALA A 144 -10.75 3.81 -26.71
N PRO A 145 -10.77 4.51 -25.56
CA PRO A 145 -9.87 5.63 -25.34
C PRO A 145 -8.41 5.13 -25.34
N PRO A 146 -7.43 6.00 -25.65
CA PRO A 146 -6.04 5.68 -25.45
C PRO A 146 -5.79 5.27 -23.99
N GLU A 147 -5.15 4.12 -23.79
CA GLU A 147 -4.76 3.68 -22.46
C GLU A 147 -3.73 4.66 -21.89
N PRO A 148 -3.92 5.15 -20.65
CA PRO A 148 -2.96 6.04 -20.02
C PRO A 148 -1.60 5.35 -19.86
N SER A 149 -0.53 6.11 -20.07
CA SER A 149 0.83 5.60 -19.98
C SER A 149 1.11 5.07 -18.56
N THR A 150 1.56 3.82 -18.46
CA THR A 150 2.07 3.26 -17.20
C THR A 150 3.58 3.17 -17.28
N SER A 151 4.27 3.52 -16.19
CA SER A 151 5.73 3.42 -16.10
C SER A 151 6.20 1.97 -16.34
N SER A 152 7.33 1.78 -17.01
CA SER A 152 7.90 0.45 -17.21
C SER A 152 8.21 -0.30 -15.91
N ALA A 153 8.30 -1.63 -16.02
CA ALA A 153 8.74 -2.50 -14.93
C ALA A 153 10.09 -2.08 -14.33
N VAL A 154 10.96 -1.45 -15.12
CA VAL A 154 12.26 -0.93 -14.65
C VAL A 154 12.06 0.21 -13.65
N VAL A 155 11.18 1.17 -13.95
CA VAL A 155 10.87 2.29 -13.05
C VAL A 155 10.21 1.77 -11.77
N THR A 156 9.27 0.83 -11.88
CA THR A 156 8.61 0.20 -10.72
C THR A 156 9.62 -0.50 -9.80
N VAL A 157 10.51 -1.33 -10.37
CA VAL A 157 11.54 -2.04 -9.59
C VAL A 157 12.53 -1.05 -8.97
N LEU A 158 12.91 0.00 -9.70
CA LEU A 158 13.80 1.04 -9.17
C LEU A 158 13.17 1.73 -7.95
N ARG A 159 11.90 2.13 -8.03
CA ARG A 159 11.14 2.70 -6.91
C ARG A 159 11.18 1.76 -5.70
N ASP A 160 10.89 0.47 -5.89
CA ASP A 160 10.83 -0.50 -4.80
C ASP A 160 12.20 -0.69 -4.13
N VAL A 161 13.25 -0.82 -4.93
CA VAL A 161 14.63 -0.94 -4.42
C VAL A 161 15.02 0.30 -3.64
N VAL A 162 14.76 1.50 -4.19
CA VAL A 162 15.06 2.76 -3.53
C VAL A 162 14.30 2.85 -2.21
N THR A 163 13.01 2.51 -2.16
CA THR A 163 12.20 2.48 -0.94
C THR A 163 12.74 1.53 0.11
N VAL A 164 13.10 0.30 -0.27
CA VAL A 164 13.71 -0.67 0.66
C VAL A 164 15.02 -0.14 1.22
N VAL A 165 15.90 0.41 0.38
CA VAL A 165 17.19 0.98 0.79
C VAL A 165 16.97 2.15 1.76
N THR A 166 16.04 3.06 1.45
CA THR A 166 15.69 4.19 2.32
C THR A 166 15.22 3.71 3.69
N VAL A 167 14.21 2.84 3.73
CA VAL A 167 13.58 2.39 4.98
C VAL A 167 14.56 1.58 5.84
N VAL A 168 15.28 0.61 5.25
CA VAL A 168 16.25 -0.20 5.99
C VAL A 168 17.40 0.67 6.51
N GLY A 169 17.94 1.56 5.67
CA GLY A 169 19.00 2.49 6.06
C GLY A 169 18.58 3.42 7.19
N LEU A 170 17.39 4.02 7.08
CA LEU A 170 16.79 4.92 8.06
C LEU A 170 16.56 4.22 9.41
N LEU A 171 15.82 3.11 9.42
CA LEU A 171 15.47 2.39 10.65
C LEU A 171 16.73 1.89 11.38
N LEU A 172 17.71 1.39 10.63
CA LEU A 172 18.96 0.89 11.20
C LEU A 172 19.83 2.03 11.74
N ALA A 173 19.99 3.13 11.00
CA ALA A 173 20.80 4.25 11.43
C ALA A 173 20.23 4.94 12.67
N ALA A 174 18.95 5.30 12.63
CA ALA A 174 18.26 5.93 13.76
C ALA A 174 18.21 4.98 14.97
N GLY A 175 17.87 3.71 14.76
CA GLY A 175 17.81 2.72 15.83
C GLY A 175 19.16 2.47 16.52
N LEU A 176 20.25 2.37 15.75
CA LEU A 176 21.60 2.21 16.32
C LEU A 176 22.06 3.48 17.07
N ALA A 177 21.73 4.66 16.55
CA ALA A 177 22.02 5.92 17.22
C ALA A 177 21.31 6.01 18.59
N LEU A 178 20.02 5.68 18.64
CA LEU A 178 19.24 5.61 19.88
C LEU A 178 19.79 4.56 20.85
N PHE A 179 20.18 3.39 20.35
CA PHE A 179 20.82 2.36 21.16
C PHE A 179 22.12 2.85 21.80
N VAL A 180 23.00 3.50 21.03
CA VAL A 180 24.27 4.05 21.54
C VAL A 180 24.04 5.19 22.53
N ALA A 181 23.03 6.03 22.30
CA ALA A 181 22.72 7.19 23.13
C ALA A 181 22.10 6.81 24.50
N PHE A 182 21.19 5.82 24.52
CA PHE A 182 20.32 5.58 25.66
C PHE A 182 20.43 4.18 26.28
N VAL A 183 20.84 3.17 25.52
CA VAL A 183 20.94 1.79 26.02
C VAL A 183 22.36 1.48 26.49
N LEU A 184 23.36 1.77 25.66
CA LEU A 184 24.74 1.37 25.93
C LEU A 184 25.33 2.12 27.15
N PRO A 185 25.93 1.42 28.14
CA PRO A 185 26.50 2.08 29.31
C PRO A 185 27.58 3.11 28.96
N ARG A 186 27.46 4.34 29.48
CA ARG A 186 28.44 5.42 29.25
C ARG A 186 29.81 5.11 29.86
N THR A 187 29.83 4.31 30.94
CA THR A 187 31.06 3.83 31.58
C THR A 187 31.83 2.83 30.73
N TRP A 188 31.22 2.31 29.65
CA TRP A 188 31.90 1.39 28.74
C TRP A 188 32.54 2.13 27.56
N GLY A 189 33.88 2.18 27.58
CA GLY A 189 34.70 2.75 26.51
C GLY A 189 34.60 1.97 25.19
N GLY A 190 34.67 0.63 25.22
CA GLY A 190 34.26 -0.25 24.11
C GLY A 190 34.80 0.08 22.70
N GLY A 191 35.97 0.71 22.58
CA GLY A 191 36.38 1.49 21.39
C GLY A 191 36.23 0.79 20.04
N GLU A 192 36.72 -0.46 19.89
CA GLU A 192 36.59 -1.17 18.61
C GLU A 192 35.13 -1.46 18.22
N VAL A 193 34.27 -1.78 19.20
CA VAL A 193 32.85 -2.01 18.92
C VAL A 193 32.10 -0.70 18.69
N ARG A 194 32.44 0.37 19.42
CA ARG A 194 31.89 1.71 19.16
C ARG A 194 32.24 2.18 17.76
N SER A 195 33.47 1.97 17.28
CA SER A 195 33.86 2.34 15.92
C SER A 195 33.16 1.48 14.86
N ARG A 196 32.84 0.21 15.16
CA ARG A 196 32.01 -0.63 14.29
C ARG A 196 30.56 -0.14 14.25
N LEU A 197 29.97 0.17 15.41
CA LEU A 197 28.62 0.73 15.51
C LEU A 197 28.52 2.07 14.77
N ARG A 198 29.50 2.96 14.95
CA ARG A 198 29.58 4.23 14.24
C ARG A 198 29.66 4.03 12.73
N ARG A 199 30.59 3.20 12.25
CA ARG A 199 30.72 2.89 10.81
C ARG A 199 29.44 2.32 10.22
N LEU A 200 28.83 1.33 10.88
CA LEU A 200 27.57 0.72 10.44
C LEU A 200 26.44 1.77 10.40
N THR A 201 26.35 2.61 11.43
CA THR A 201 25.37 3.71 11.47
C THR A 201 25.61 4.71 10.35
N SER A 202 26.87 5.08 10.07
CA SER A 202 27.22 5.97 8.96
C SER A 202 26.90 5.36 7.59
N TYR A 203 27.16 4.08 7.38
CA TYR A 203 26.81 3.40 6.12
C TYR A 203 25.29 3.28 5.94
N ALA A 204 24.57 2.91 7.00
CA ALA A 204 23.11 2.86 6.99
C ALA A 204 22.50 4.25 6.77
N ALA A 205 23.07 5.29 7.40
CA ALA A 205 22.65 6.67 7.23
C ALA A 205 22.91 7.17 5.81
N GLY A 206 24.07 6.85 5.23
CA GLY A 206 24.40 7.18 3.85
C GLY A 206 23.45 6.50 2.86
N ALA A 207 23.19 5.21 3.03
CA ALA A 207 22.21 4.47 2.22
C ALA A 207 20.80 5.05 2.35
N GLY A 208 20.35 5.34 3.57
CA GLY A 208 19.05 5.94 3.84
C GLY A 208 18.89 7.34 3.23
N ALA A 209 19.92 8.19 3.36
CA ALA A 209 19.93 9.54 2.81
C ALA A 209 19.98 9.55 1.27
N VAL A 210 20.84 8.72 0.66
CA VAL A 210 20.91 8.58 -0.81
C VAL A 210 19.59 8.03 -1.35
N GLY A 211 19.01 7.01 -0.70
CA GLY A 211 17.70 6.50 -1.06
C GLY A 211 16.63 7.58 -1.01
N ALA A 212 16.55 8.35 0.06
CA ALA A 212 15.56 9.43 0.20
C ALA A 212 15.71 10.52 -0.88
N VAL A 213 16.94 10.88 -1.26
CA VAL A 213 17.18 11.82 -2.36
C VAL A 213 16.77 11.22 -3.70
N LEU A 214 17.06 9.94 -3.95
CA LEU A 214 16.68 9.25 -5.18
C LEU A 214 15.18 9.03 -5.31
N GLN A 215 14.42 8.97 -4.20
CA GLN A 215 12.96 8.87 -4.26
C GLN A 215 12.31 10.06 -4.97
N VAL A 216 12.88 11.26 -4.87
CA VAL A 216 12.30 12.48 -5.46
C VAL A 216 12.17 12.37 -7.00
N PRO A 217 13.26 12.15 -7.77
CA PRO A 217 13.14 12.00 -9.23
C PRO A 217 12.42 10.72 -9.63
N VAL A 218 12.52 9.63 -8.84
CA VAL A 218 11.82 8.38 -9.14
C VAL A 218 10.30 8.54 -8.97
N ALA A 219 9.85 9.24 -7.94
CA ALA A 219 8.44 9.56 -7.74
C ALA A 219 7.91 10.47 -8.85
N ALA A 220 8.72 11.44 -9.32
CA ALA A 220 8.34 12.35 -10.40
C ALA A 220 7.96 11.60 -11.69
N VAL A 221 8.74 10.59 -12.09
CA VAL A 221 8.42 9.79 -13.29
C VAL A 221 7.39 8.71 -13.01
N TYR A 222 7.49 8.02 -11.86
CA TYR A 222 6.56 6.95 -11.50
C TYR A 222 5.12 7.45 -11.42
N GLY A 223 4.89 8.57 -10.72
CA GLY A 223 3.57 9.16 -10.53
C GLY A 223 2.92 9.69 -11.80
N GLN A 224 3.70 9.88 -12.88
CA GLN A 224 3.21 10.36 -14.17
C GLN A 224 3.18 9.28 -15.25
N GLY A 225 3.56 8.04 -14.93
CA GLY A 225 3.61 6.97 -15.92
C GLY A 225 4.75 7.09 -16.94
N LEU A 226 5.82 7.82 -16.59
CA LEU A 226 6.92 8.18 -17.49
C LEU A 226 8.14 7.27 -17.32
N GLU A 227 9.07 7.36 -18.28
CA GLU A 227 10.32 6.59 -18.27
C GLU A 227 11.48 7.35 -17.62
N LEU A 228 12.55 6.63 -17.29
CA LEU A 228 13.76 7.22 -16.69
C LEU A 228 14.43 8.28 -17.58
N THR A 229 14.22 8.20 -18.89
CA THR A 229 14.71 9.20 -19.85
C THR A 229 14.03 10.55 -19.70
N ASP A 230 12.81 10.56 -19.16
CA ASP A 230 11.97 11.75 -19.10
C ASP A 230 12.18 12.56 -17.82
N VAL A 231 12.93 12.01 -16.85
CA VAL A 231 13.15 12.58 -15.49
C VAL A 231 13.49 14.07 -15.52
N VAL A 232 14.31 14.51 -16.47
CA VAL A 232 14.74 15.92 -16.54
C VAL A 232 13.67 16.81 -17.19
N SER A 233 13.02 16.32 -18.25
CA SER A 233 12.02 17.08 -19.00
C SER A 233 10.67 17.17 -18.31
N SER A 234 10.32 16.20 -17.46
CA SER A 234 9.02 16.11 -16.78
C SER A 234 9.05 16.50 -15.30
N PHE A 235 10.18 17.04 -14.81
CA PHE A 235 10.35 17.37 -13.41
C PHE A 235 9.49 18.58 -13.00
N ASP A 236 8.41 18.30 -12.27
CA ASP A 236 7.58 19.32 -11.64
C ASP A 236 7.68 19.24 -10.11
N VAL A 237 8.17 20.32 -9.50
CA VAL A 237 8.30 20.47 -8.05
C VAL A 237 6.95 20.36 -7.34
N SER A 238 5.86 20.79 -7.99
CA SER A 238 4.51 20.75 -7.44
C SER A 238 4.05 19.32 -7.13
N LEU A 239 4.50 18.35 -7.95
CA LEU A 239 4.18 16.94 -7.81
C LEU A 239 5.01 16.26 -6.72
N VAL A 240 6.23 16.73 -6.46
CA VAL A 240 7.20 16.08 -5.55
C VAL A 240 7.52 16.86 -4.26
N THR A 241 6.69 17.83 -3.88
CA THR A 241 6.93 18.69 -2.71
C THR A 241 7.01 17.89 -1.40
N ASN A 242 6.20 16.84 -1.25
CA ASN A 242 6.18 15.99 -0.06
C ASN A 242 7.46 15.13 0.03
N GLU A 243 7.91 14.62 -1.09
CA GLU A 243 9.12 13.81 -1.28
C GLU A 243 10.36 14.66 -0.97
N LEU A 244 10.38 15.91 -1.43
CA LEU A 244 11.42 16.89 -1.10
C LEU A 244 11.48 17.16 0.41
N LEU A 245 10.32 17.37 1.06
CA LEU A 245 10.26 17.56 2.51
C LEU A 245 10.74 16.31 3.26
N SER A 246 10.29 15.12 2.83
CA SER A 246 10.71 13.84 3.39
C SER A 246 12.22 13.65 3.28
N ALA A 247 12.77 13.87 2.09
CA ALA A 247 14.20 13.78 1.83
C ALA A 247 14.99 14.77 2.69
N ALA A 248 14.52 16.02 2.83
CA ALA A 248 15.16 17.02 3.68
C ALA A 248 15.18 16.57 5.16
N LEU A 249 14.07 16.09 5.70
CA LEU A 249 13.98 15.61 7.08
C LEU A 249 14.92 14.41 7.33
N VAL A 250 14.92 13.44 6.41
CA VAL A 250 15.79 12.26 6.48
C VAL A 250 17.27 12.65 6.41
N VAL A 251 17.67 13.44 5.40
CA VAL A 251 19.06 13.84 5.18
C VAL A 251 19.58 14.69 6.35
N VAL A 252 18.81 15.69 6.80
CA VAL A 252 19.22 16.55 7.92
C VAL A 252 19.29 15.75 9.22
N GLY A 253 18.26 14.96 9.53
CA GLY A 253 18.23 14.16 10.75
C GLY A 253 19.37 13.14 10.82
N LEU A 254 19.61 12.41 9.73
CA LEU A 254 20.71 11.45 9.63
C LEU A 254 22.08 12.15 9.60
N GLY A 255 22.19 13.33 8.99
CA GLY A 255 23.40 14.16 9.03
C GLY A 255 23.76 14.59 10.46
N VAL A 256 22.76 15.00 11.25
CA VAL A 256 22.93 15.29 12.69
C VAL A 256 23.40 14.05 13.45
N VAL A 257 22.81 12.88 13.17
CA VAL A 257 23.22 11.61 13.78
C VAL A 257 24.70 11.30 13.47
N VAL A 258 25.08 11.31 12.19
CA VAL A 258 26.45 10.98 11.76
C VAL A 258 27.47 11.97 12.31
N ARG A 259 27.15 13.27 12.34
CA ARG A 259 28.07 14.29 12.86
C ARG A 259 28.23 14.25 14.37
N THR A 260 27.21 13.81 15.10
CA THR A 260 27.25 13.74 16.58
C THR A 260 27.84 12.42 17.08
N MET A 261 27.70 11.35 16.30
CA MET A 261 28.16 10.02 16.69
C MET A 261 29.69 9.93 16.67
N SER A 262 30.29 9.50 17.78
CA SER A 262 31.74 9.35 17.92
C SER A 262 32.12 7.99 18.53
N ASP A 263 33.41 7.68 18.50
CA ASP A 263 33.94 6.46 19.12
C ASP A 263 33.95 6.57 20.67
N ALA A 264 33.77 7.79 21.21
CA ALA A 264 33.63 8.02 22.64
C ALA A 264 32.18 7.84 23.11
N PRO A 265 31.95 7.50 24.39
CA PRO A 265 30.62 7.49 24.96
C PRO A 265 29.94 8.87 24.87
N PRO A 266 28.69 8.96 24.37
CA PRO A 266 28.00 10.24 24.24
C PRO A 266 27.67 10.81 25.62
N GLY A 267 28.08 12.06 25.86
CA GLY A 267 27.61 12.85 26.99
C GLY A 267 26.10 13.14 26.91
N PRO A 268 25.49 13.73 27.95
CA PRO A 268 24.04 13.97 27.99
C PRO A 268 23.53 14.82 26.82
N THR A 269 24.26 15.88 26.45
CA THR A 269 23.90 16.75 25.32
C THR A 269 23.99 16.00 24.00
N ALA A 270 25.09 15.28 23.75
CA ALA A 270 25.25 14.47 22.53
C ALA A 270 24.16 13.40 22.41
N ALA A 271 23.76 12.76 23.52
CA ALA A 271 22.68 11.78 23.52
C ALA A 271 21.32 12.41 23.15
N ARG A 272 21.00 13.62 23.64
CA ARG A 272 19.79 14.36 23.25
C ARG A 272 19.81 14.74 21.77
N VAL A 273 20.95 15.22 21.26
CA VAL A 273 21.11 15.57 19.84
C VAL A 273 20.95 14.35 18.94
N LEU A 274 21.54 13.21 19.31
CA LEU A 274 21.31 11.93 18.62
C LEU A 274 19.83 11.53 18.61
N GLY A 275 19.14 11.71 19.74
CA GLY A 275 17.70 11.46 19.84
C GLY A 275 16.88 12.37 18.93
N ALA A 276 17.14 13.68 18.96
CA ALA A 276 16.45 14.66 18.13
C ALA A 276 16.68 14.43 16.63
N GLY A 277 17.93 14.19 16.22
CA GLY A 277 18.26 13.87 14.82
C GLY A 277 17.61 12.59 14.34
N SER A 278 17.56 11.56 15.20
CA SER A 278 16.87 10.30 14.88
C SER A 278 15.36 10.50 14.70
N LEU A 279 14.70 11.24 15.61
CA LEU A 279 13.27 11.54 15.50
C LEU A 279 12.95 12.38 14.28
N LEU A 280 13.78 13.38 13.96
CA LEU A 280 13.63 14.20 12.77
C LEU A 280 13.69 13.35 11.50
N ALA A 281 14.66 12.45 11.40
CA ALA A 281 14.78 11.55 10.25
C ALA A 281 13.60 10.57 10.15
N LEU A 282 13.16 10.00 11.28
CA LEU A 282 12.04 9.06 11.34
C LEU A 282 10.68 9.70 11.07
N ALA A 283 10.58 11.03 11.13
CA ALA A 283 9.40 11.79 10.71
C ALA A 283 9.31 12.00 9.19
N GLY A 284 10.38 11.72 8.43
CA GLY A 284 10.37 11.88 6.97
C GLY A 284 9.32 11.01 6.27
N PRO A 285 9.27 9.68 6.50
CA PRO A 285 8.33 8.80 5.80
C PRO A 285 6.85 9.16 5.97
N SER A 286 6.45 9.76 7.09
CA SER A 286 5.05 10.16 7.31
C SER A 286 4.63 11.37 6.47
N MET A 287 5.56 11.99 5.74
CA MET A 287 5.24 13.05 4.77
C MET A 287 4.75 12.49 3.42
N VAL A 288 5.01 11.21 3.11
CA VAL A 288 4.75 10.62 1.78
C VAL A 288 3.85 9.36 1.87
N GLY A 289 3.44 8.94 3.07
CA GLY A 289 2.64 7.73 3.27
C GLY A 289 1.14 7.97 3.40
N HIS A 290 0.32 6.97 3.06
CA HIS A 290 -1.16 7.01 3.09
C HIS A 290 -1.79 7.49 4.40
N THR A 291 -1.07 7.47 5.53
CA THR A 291 -1.58 7.92 6.83
C THR A 291 -2.04 9.38 6.81
N ARG A 292 -1.45 10.22 5.94
CA ARG A 292 -1.82 11.62 5.77
C ARG A 292 -3.14 11.85 5.03
N ALA A 293 -3.58 10.87 4.22
CA ALA A 293 -4.82 10.93 3.44
C ALA A 293 -6.08 10.80 4.32
N PHE A 294 -5.93 10.33 5.57
CA PHE A 294 -7.03 10.16 6.50
C PHE A 294 -7.12 11.32 7.50
N ALA A 295 -8.33 11.84 7.72
CA ALA A 295 -8.58 12.89 8.70
C ALA A 295 -8.76 12.35 10.14
N PRO A 296 -8.34 13.07 11.19
CA PRO A 296 -7.53 14.29 11.17
C PRO A 296 -6.03 13.98 10.95
N SER A 297 -5.47 14.47 9.85
CA SER A 297 -4.11 14.14 9.38
C SER A 297 -3.00 14.33 10.44
N PRO A 298 -2.94 15.43 11.23
CA PRO A 298 -1.88 15.60 12.23
C PRO A 298 -1.83 14.50 13.30
N VAL A 299 -2.99 13.95 13.68
CA VAL A 299 -3.08 12.86 14.67
C VAL A 299 -2.52 11.58 14.08
N LEU A 300 -2.87 11.25 12.84
CA LEU A 300 -2.43 10.01 12.20
C LEU A 300 -0.94 10.05 11.88
N VAL A 301 -0.43 11.19 11.41
CA VAL A 301 1.01 11.44 11.26
C VAL A 301 1.74 11.24 12.59
N PHE A 302 1.20 11.75 13.70
CA PHE A 302 1.81 11.55 15.03
C PHE A 302 1.91 10.08 15.41
N TYR A 303 0.83 9.31 15.24
CA TYR A 303 0.84 7.87 15.55
C TYR A 303 1.74 7.07 14.60
N ASP A 304 1.85 7.48 13.33
CA ASP A 304 2.75 6.88 12.36
C ASP A 304 4.22 7.09 12.78
N VAL A 305 4.60 8.32 13.14
CA VAL A 305 5.94 8.62 13.68
C VAL A 305 6.23 7.80 14.93
N LEU A 306 5.27 7.63 15.84
CA LEU A 306 5.41 6.75 17.01
C LEU A 306 5.63 5.29 16.61
N HIS A 307 4.86 4.79 15.64
CA HIS A 307 4.94 3.41 15.16
C HIS A 307 6.31 3.13 14.52
N VAL A 308 6.75 3.99 13.59
CA VAL A 308 8.04 3.88 12.91
C VAL A 308 9.21 4.02 13.90
N THR A 309 9.10 4.95 14.86
CA THR A 309 10.13 5.13 15.90
C THR A 309 10.26 3.89 16.78
N ALA A 310 9.14 3.30 17.21
CA ALA A 310 9.16 2.08 17.99
C ALA A 310 9.80 0.91 17.22
N GLY A 311 9.50 0.80 15.91
CA GLY A 311 10.14 -0.16 15.01
C GLY A 311 11.66 0.05 14.90
N ALA A 312 12.11 1.30 14.75
CA ALA A 312 13.54 1.65 14.68
C ALA A 312 14.29 1.29 15.97
N VAL A 313 13.74 1.65 17.14
CA VAL A 313 14.30 1.31 18.45
C VAL A 313 14.44 -0.21 18.61
N TRP A 314 13.45 -0.97 18.14
CA TRP A 314 13.45 -2.41 18.24
C TRP A 314 14.51 -3.05 17.32
N LEU A 315 14.50 -2.72 16.03
CA LEU A 315 15.43 -3.26 15.03
C LEU A 315 16.88 -2.87 15.36
N GLY A 316 17.16 -1.57 15.49
CA GLY A 316 18.50 -1.07 15.77
C GLY A 316 19.00 -1.49 17.15
N GLY A 317 18.10 -1.60 18.13
CA GLY A 317 18.44 -2.09 19.46
C GLY A 317 18.87 -3.57 19.47
N LEU A 318 18.19 -4.44 18.71
CA LEU A 318 18.60 -5.84 18.57
C LEU A 318 19.94 -5.98 17.84
N VAL A 319 20.13 -5.27 16.73
CA VAL A 319 21.42 -5.26 16.01
C VAL A 319 22.53 -4.74 16.92
N GLY A 320 22.29 -3.63 17.62
CA GLY A 320 23.21 -3.07 18.60
C GLY A 320 23.55 -4.04 19.73
N LEU A 321 22.56 -4.77 20.24
CA LEU A 321 22.75 -5.78 21.28
C LEU A 321 23.63 -6.94 20.78
N VAL A 322 23.36 -7.48 19.58
CA VAL A 322 24.15 -8.56 18.96
C VAL A 322 25.61 -8.15 18.79
N LEU A 323 25.86 -6.91 18.33
CA LEU A 323 27.21 -6.38 18.12
C LEU A 323 27.97 -6.11 19.42
N THR A 324 27.25 -5.79 20.51
CA THR A 324 27.87 -5.40 21.79
C THR A 324 28.02 -6.54 22.79
N LEU A 325 27.07 -7.48 22.83
CA LEU A 325 27.09 -8.59 23.81
C LEU A 325 28.38 -9.41 23.74
N GLY A 326 28.91 -9.64 22.54
CA GLY A 326 30.16 -10.37 22.38
C GLY A 326 31.39 -9.65 22.97
N ALA A 327 31.41 -8.32 22.93
CA ALA A 327 32.48 -7.52 23.51
C ALA A 327 32.29 -7.21 25.00
N LEU A 328 31.06 -7.38 25.51
CA LEU A 328 30.75 -7.29 26.94
C LEU A 328 30.97 -8.63 27.68
N ALA A 329 31.34 -9.69 26.97
CA ALA A 329 31.59 -10.97 27.59
C ALA A 329 32.83 -10.93 28.52
N GLY A 330 32.67 -11.45 29.74
CA GLY A 330 33.62 -11.25 30.84
C GLY A 330 33.44 -9.94 31.61
N ARG A 331 32.39 -9.15 31.31
CA ARG A 331 31.99 -7.94 32.04
C ARG A 331 30.52 -8.04 32.43
N GLU A 332 30.17 -8.99 33.31
CA GLU A 332 28.76 -9.38 33.54
C GLU A 332 27.88 -8.21 33.99
N LEU A 333 28.40 -7.29 34.82
CA LEU A 333 27.66 -6.11 35.28
C LEU A 333 27.27 -5.18 34.13
N LEU A 334 28.20 -4.90 33.20
CA LEU A 334 27.92 -4.03 32.05
C LEU A 334 26.99 -4.70 31.04
N ALA A 335 27.16 -6.01 30.83
CA ALA A 335 26.25 -6.81 30.02
C ALA A 335 24.82 -6.81 30.59
N ALA A 336 24.69 -7.01 31.91
CA ALA A 336 23.41 -6.98 32.60
C ALA A 336 22.74 -5.60 32.55
N GLN A 337 23.51 -4.51 32.71
CA GLN A 337 23.00 -3.14 32.59
C GLN A 337 22.49 -2.85 31.17
N ALA A 338 23.26 -3.20 30.13
CA ALA A 338 22.85 -3.02 28.74
C ALA A 338 21.58 -3.82 28.43
N LEU A 339 21.53 -5.08 28.87
CA LEU A 339 20.38 -5.96 28.65
C LEU A 339 19.13 -5.47 29.40
N ALA A 340 19.27 -5.02 30.65
CA ALA A 340 18.15 -4.50 31.43
C ALA A 340 17.57 -3.21 30.81
N ARG A 341 18.44 -2.27 30.39
CA ARG A 341 18.01 -1.06 29.70
C ARG A 341 17.31 -1.38 28.39
N PHE A 342 17.91 -2.22 27.56
CA PHE A 342 17.29 -2.63 26.30
C PHE A 342 15.93 -3.31 26.55
N SER A 343 15.83 -4.17 27.57
CA SER A 343 14.58 -4.86 27.89
C SER A 343 13.47 -3.89 28.31
N THR A 344 13.80 -2.79 29.00
CA THR A 344 12.83 -1.71 29.29
C THR A 344 12.42 -0.97 28.01
N PHE A 345 13.38 -0.56 27.18
CA PHE A 345 13.08 0.09 25.90
C PHE A 345 12.22 -0.80 25.00
N ALA A 346 12.57 -2.08 24.86
CA ALA A 346 11.82 -3.04 24.07
C ALA A 346 10.38 -3.23 24.58
N ALA A 347 10.17 -3.25 25.91
CA ALA A 347 8.83 -3.34 26.48
C ALA A 347 8.00 -2.08 26.20
N VAL A 348 8.59 -0.89 26.34
CA VAL A 348 7.93 0.38 26.02
C VAL A 348 7.63 0.47 24.52
N SER A 349 8.60 0.15 23.66
CA SER A 349 8.42 0.11 22.21
C SER A 349 7.32 -0.86 21.80
N LEU A 350 7.20 -2.02 22.46
CA LEU A 350 6.12 -2.98 22.19
C LEU A 350 4.73 -2.40 22.52
N LEU A 351 4.60 -1.69 23.65
CA LEU A 351 3.35 -1.01 24.00
C LEU A 351 3.02 0.12 23.01
N VAL A 352 4.02 0.91 22.64
CA VAL A 352 3.84 2.03 21.69
C VAL A 352 3.47 1.50 20.30
N VAL A 353 4.18 0.51 19.77
CA VAL A 353 3.89 -0.04 18.43
C VAL A 353 2.52 -0.72 18.39
N ALA A 354 2.13 -1.41 19.47
CA ALA A 354 0.81 -2.03 19.58
C ALA A 354 -0.30 -0.99 19.67
N GLY A 355 -0.16 0.03 20.54
CA GLY A 355 -1.15 1.09 20.70
C GLY A 355 -1.30 1.95 19.44
N ALA A 356 -0.18 2.42 18.88
CA ALA A 356 -0.18 3.20 17.64
C ALA A 356 -0.69 2.37 16.47
N GLY A 357 -0.24 1.11 16.34
CA GLY A 357 -0.70 0.21 15.30
C GLY A 357 -2.20 -0.08 15.38
N ALA A 358 -2.73 -0.33 16.57
CA ALA A 358 -4.16 -0.56 16.78
C ALA A 358 -4.99 0.69 16.43
N PHE A 359 -4.55 1.88 16.86
CA PHE A 359 -5.21 3.13 16.53
C PHE A 359 -5.22 3.38 15.01
N LEU A 360 -4.06 3.28 14.35
CA LEU A 360 -3.94 3.45 12.91
C LEU A 360 -4.83 2.43 12.17
N SER A 361 -4.77 1.15 12.56
CA SER A 361 -5.58 0.09 11.96
C SER A 361 -7.07 0.39 12.07
N TRP A 362 -7.55 0.78 13.25
CA TRP A 362 -8.96 1.11 13.47
C TRP A 362 -9.39 2.31 12.63
N ARG A 363 -8.58 3.37 12.58
CA ARG A 363 -8.90 4.59 11.83
C ARG A 363 -8.91 4.37 10.32
N ILE A 364 -8.00 3.53 9.83
CA ILE A 364 -7.81 3.25 8.42
C ILE A 364 -8.85 2.25 7.88
N LEU A 365 -9.08 1.13 8.57
CA LEU A 365 -10.04 0.10 8.13
C LEU A 365 -11.50 0.42 8.47
N GLY A 366 -11.74 1.19 9.53
CA GLY A 366 -13.07 1.69 9.92
C GLY A 366 -14.10 0.64 10.37
N SER A 367 -13.85 -0.66 10.15
CA SER A 367 -14.78 -1.74 10.44
C SER A 367 -14.07 -3.09 10.69
N TRP A 368 -14.76 -4.01 11.37
CA TRP A 368 -14.27 -5.39 11.57
C TRP A 368 -14.25 -6.20 10.27
N ALA A 369 -15.23 -5.99 9.39
CA ALA A 369 -15.30 -6.64 8.08
C ALA A 369 -14.04 -6.33 7.24
N GLY A 370 -13.56 -5.09 7.30
CA GLY A 370 -12.32 -4.66 6.64
C GLY A 370 -11.12 -5.56 6.94
N PHE A 371 -11.00 -6.11 8.16
CA PHE A 371 -9.86 -6.96 8.53
C PHE A 371 -9.85 -8.34 7.84
N VAL A 372 -11.02 -8.87 7.46
CA VAL A 372 -11.16 -10.25 6.97
C VAL A 372 -11.59 -10.33 5.51
N GLU A 373 -12.28 -9.31 5.01
CA GLU A 373 -12.79 -9.25 3.64
C GLU A 373 -11.77 -8.63 2.67
N THR A 374 -10.86 -7.80 3.17
CA THR A 374 -9.85 -7.13 2.32
C THR A 374 -8.50 -7.84 2.34
N THR A 375 -7.76 -7.76 1.23
CA THR A 375 -6.37 -8.24 1.15
C THR A 375 -5.48 -7.50 2.16
N TYR A 376 -5.64 -6.18 2.27
CA TYR A 376 -4.91 -5.37 3.25
C TYR A 376 -5.16 -5.83 4.68
N GLY A 377 -6.43 -6.03 5.06
CA GLY A 377 -6.81 -6.52 6.39
C GLY A 377 -6.18 -7.87 6.71
N ARG A 378 -6.19 -8.81 5.76
CA ARG A 378 -5.56 -10.13 5.92
C ARG A 378 -4.05 -10.04 6.10
N LEU A 379 -3.37 -9.20 5.30
CA LEU A 379 -1.92 -8.96 5.45
C LEU A 379 -1.58 -8.27 6.76
N LEU A 380 -2.43 -7.35 7.22
CA LEU A 380 -2.30 -6.72 8.53
C LEU A 380 -2.46 -7.74 9.65
N LEU A 381 -3.41 -8.67 9.55
CA LEU A 381 -3.54 -9.78 10.52
C LEU A 381 -2.29 -10.68 10.52
N VAL A 382 -1.69 -10.96 9.36
CA VAL A 382 -0.40 -11.67 9.28
C VAL A 382 0.71 -10.86 9.97
N LYS A 383 0.80 -9.55 9.73
CA LYS A 383 1.76 -8.65 10.40
C LYS A 383 1.59 -8.66 11.92
N ILE A 384 0.35 -8.58 12.39
CA ILE A 384 0.01 -8.68 13.82
C ILE A 384 0.41 -10.05 14.38
N GLY A 385 0.10 -11.14 13.68
CA GLY A 385 0.46 -12.50 14.09
C GLY A 385 1.97 -12.70 14.24
N ILE A 386 2.75 -12.21 13.28
CA ILE A 386 4.23 -12.24 13.35
C ILE A 386 4.72 -11.38 14.52
N ALA A 387 4.19 -10.17 14.69
CA ALA A 387 4.58 -9.29 15.79
C ALA A 387 4.29 -9.93 17.17
N LEU A 388 3.12 -10.57 17.34
CA LEU A 388 2.75 -11.31 18.54
C LEU A 388 3.66 -12.52 18.78
N LEU A 389 4.05 -13.24 17.71
CA LEU A 389 4.99 -14.35 17.81
C LEU A 389 6.36 -13.86 18.32
N VAL A 390 6.92 -12.78 17.75
CA VAL A 390 8.20 -12.22 18.20
C VAL A 390 8.09 -11.72 19.64
N ALA A 391 7.00 -11.03 19.99
CA ALA A 391 6.74 -10.59 21.35
C ALA A 391 6.65 -11.77 22.34
N GLY A 392 6.01 -12.87 21.94
CA GLY A 392 5.90 -14.10 22.71
C GLY A 392 7.26 -14.77 22.95
N ILE A 393 8.12 -14.84 21.93
CA ILE A 393 9.50 -15.34 22.08
C ILE A 393 10.29 -14.45 23.04
N GLY A 394 10.17 -13.11 22.90
CA GLY A 394 10.81 -12.15 23.78
C GLY A 394 10.34 -12.28 25.24
N ALA A 395 9.04 -12.46 25.46
CA ALA A 395 8.43 -12.68 26.76
C ALA A 395 8.89 -14.01 27.39
N TRP A 396 8.92 -15.09 26.61
CA TRP A 396 9.45 -16.39 27.05
C TRP A 396 10.91 -16.27 27.46
N ASN A 397 11.72 -15.58 26.64
CA ASN A 397 13.11 -15.32 26.96
C ASN A 397 13.27 -14.53 28.26
N ARG A 398 12.42 -13.52 28.49
CA ARG A 398 12.45 -12.66 29.67
C ARG A 398 12.06 -13.39 30.95
N TRP A 399 11.00 -14.20 30.93
CA TRP A 399 10.41 -14.78 32.15
C TRP A 399 10.76 -16.25 32.40
N ARG A 400 11.18 -17.00 31.38
CA ARG A 400 11.58 -18.41 31.52
C ARG A 400 13.07 -18.59 31.31
N THR A 401 13.58 -18.20 30.15
CA THR A 401 14.97 -18.50 29.76
C THR A 401 15.96 -17.74 30.65
N LEU A 402 15.81 -16.43 30.82
CA LEU A 402 16.71 -15.58 31.60
C LEU A 402 16.81 -15.99 33.09
N PRO A 403 15.70 -16.23 33.82
CA PRO A 403 15.76 -16.76 35.19
C PRO A 403 16.44 -18.13 35.28
N ALA A 404 16.14 -19.05 34.35
CA ALA A 404 16.76 -20.38 34.31
C ALA A 404 18.28 -20.29 34.05
N VAL A 405 18.73 -19.38 33.18
CA VAL A 405 20.17 -19.12 32.94
C VAL A 405 20.85 -18.60 34.22
N ARG A 406 20.17 -17.70 34.96
CA ARG A 406 20.70 -17.13 36.22
C ARG A 406 20.79 -18.18 37.34
N ALA A 407 19.88 -19.15 37.36
CA ALA A 407 19.87 -20.24 38.33
C ALA A 407 20.90 -21.35 38.00
N ALA A 408 21.43 -21.40 36.78
CA ALA A 408 22.36 -22.45 36.34
C ALA A 408 23.76 -22.30 36.97
N THR A 409 24.11 -23.20 37.89
CA THR A 409 25.39 -23.19 38.59
C THR A 409 26.52 -23.89 37.80
N GLY A 410 26.20 -24.85 36.92
CA GLY A 410 27.16 -25.66 36.15
C GLY A 410 27.63 -25.06 34.80
N PHE A 411 28.89 -25.31 34.42
CA PHE A 411 29.49 -24.79 33.18
C PHE A 411 28.81 -25.32 31.90
N ALA A 412 28.37 -26.58 31.90
CA ALA A 412 27.63 -27.20 30.80
C ALA A 412 26.23 -26.60 30.63
N ASP A 413 25.54 -26.30 31.74
CA ASP A 413 24.19 -25.74 31.74
C ASP A 413 24.19 -24.28 31.31
N ARG A 414 25.18 -23.48 31.75
CA ARG A 414 25.40 -22.12 31.23
C ARG A 414 25.67 -22.11 29.73
N GLY A 415 26.38 -23.12 29.21
CA GLY A 415 26.65 -23.27 27.78
C GLY A 415 25.39 -23.58 26.95
N ARG A 416 24.54 -24.50 27.42
CA ARG A 416 23.23 -24.78 26.80
C ARG A 416 22.32 -23.57 26.85
N ALA A 417 22.24 -22.90 27.99
CA ALA A 417 21.40 -21.73 28.23
C ALA A 417 21.78 -20.55 27.32
N ALA A 418 23.08 -20.24 27.18
CA ALA A 418 23.57 -19.23 26.25
C ALA A 418 23.30 -19.59 24.77
N GLY A 419 23.38 -20.89 24.43
CA GLY A 419 23.03 -21.40 23.10
C GLY A 419 21.56 -21.22 22.76
N LEU A 420 20.66 -21.46 23.73
CA LEU A 420 19.22 -21.24 23.58
C LEU A 420 18.89 -19.76 23.38
N VAL A 421 19.46 -18.86 24.20
CA VAL A 421 19.29 -17.41 24.05
C VAL A 421 19.77 -16.93 22.68
N THR A 422 20.93 -17.41 22.23
CA THR A 422 21.46 -17.00 20.92
C THR A 422 20.59 -17.49 19.76
N ARG A 423 20.08 -18.73 19.83
CA ARG A 423 19.14 -19.24 18.83
C ARG A 423 17.85 -18.44 18.82
N ALA A 424 17.30 -18.12 19.98
CA ALA A 424 16.08 -17.33 20.08
C ALA A 424 16.26 -15.93 19.51
N VAL A 425 17.36 -15.22 19.83
CA VAL A 425 17.68 -13.91 19.26
C VAL A 425 17.84 -13.97 17.73
N ARG A 426 18.40 -15.05 17.18
CA ARG A 426 18.50 -15.24 15.72
C ARG A 426 17.14 -15.45 15.07
N VAL A 427 16.26 -16.23 15.72
CA VAL A 427 14.88 -16.43 15.26
C VAL A 427 14.10 -15.12 15.33
N GLU A 428 14.21 -14.36 16.43
CA GLU A 428 13.62 -13.02 16.56
C GLU A 428 14.10 -12.09 15.45
N ALA A 429 15.41 -12.04 15.16
CA ALA A 429 15.96 -11.23 14.09
C ALA A 429 15.44 -11.64 12.70
N ALA A 430 15.37 -12.94 12.42
CA ALA A 430 14.83 -13.45 11.16
C ALA A 430 13.33 -13.10 11.00
N LEU A 431 12.54 -13.26 12.06
CA LEU A 431 11.13 -12.91 12.06
C LEU A 431 10.91 -11.40 11.89
N LEU A 432 11.79 -10.54 12.43
CA LEU A 432 11.73 -9.09 12.20
C LEU A 432 12.05 -8.71 10.77
N VAL A 433 12.98 -9.41 10.12
CA VAL A 433 13.25 -9.21 8.68
C VAL A 433 12.04 -9.62 7.85
N VAL A 434 11.41 -10.75 8.17
CA VAL A 434 10.14 -11.17 7.54
C VAL A 434 9.05 -10.15 7.80
N LEU A 435 8.91 -9.65 9.03
CA LEU A 435 7.94 -8.62 9.41
C LEU A 435 8.15 -7.33 8.61
N LEU A 436 9.40 -6.93 8.37
CA LEU A 436 9.73 -5.78 7.55
C LEU A 436 9.37 -6.02 6.07
N GLY A 437 9.61 -7.21 5.54
CA GLY A 437 9.19 -7.60 4.19
C GLY A 437 7.67 -7.57 4.03
N VAL A 438 6.92 -8.16 4.97
CA VAL A 438 5.45 -8.11 5.01
C VAL A 438 4.96 -6.67 5.13
N THR A 439 5.65 -5.83 5.91
CA THR A 439 5.31 -4.41 6.03
C THR A 439 5.54 -3.67 4.72
N GLY A 440 6.66 -3.90 4.02
CA GLY A 440 6.92 -3.32 2.71
C GLY A 440 5.85 -3.70 1.69
N PHE A 441 5.43 -4.96 1.68
CA PHE A 441 4.32 -5.40 0.83
C PHE A 441 3.00 -4.74 1.21
N LEU A 442 2.66 -4.70 2.52
CA LEU A 442 1.45 -4.06 3.03
C LEU A 442 1.35 -2.57 2.68
N VAL A 443 2.47 -1.85 2.73
CA VAL A 443 2.51 -0.41 2.41
C VAL A 443 2.20 -0.16 0.93
N ASN A 444 2.43 -1.13 0.05
CA ASN A 444 2.11 -1.02 -1.37
C ASN A 444 0.70 -1.56 -1.71
N GLN A 445 -0.23 -1.53 -0.74
CA GLN A 445 -1.62 -1.96 -0.87
C GLN A 445 -2.51 -0.87 -0.27
N SER A 446 -3.60 -0.46 -0.93
CA SER A 446 -4.59 0.37 -0.23
C SER A 446 -5.36 -0.42 0.83
N PRO A 447 -5.65 0.24 1.96
CA PRO A 447 -6.44 -0.30 3.06
C PRO A 447 -7.92 -0.55 2.80
N ARG A 448 -8.45 -0.14 1.65
CA ARG A 448 -9.87 -0.33 1.31
C ARG A 448 -10.06 -1.44 0.28
N PRO A 449 -11.20 -2.15 0.30
CA PRO A 449 -11.50 -3.14 -0.73
C PRO A 449 -11.50 -2.43 -2.09
N ALA A 450 -10.93 -3.08 -3.11
CA ALA A 450 -10.98 -2.58 -4.48
C ALA A 450 -12.43 -2.15 -4.80
N PRO A 451 -12.64 -0.95 -5.33
CA PRO A 451 -13.94 -0.53 -5.79
C PRO A 451 -14.31 -1.43 -6.98
N VAL A 452 -15.58 -1.44 -7.36
CA VAL A 452 -16.02 -2.07 -8.59
C VAL A 452 -15.10 -1.55 -9.69
N THR A 453 -14.22 -2.41 -10.19
CA THR A 453 -13.33 -2.05 -11.29
C THR A 453 -14.29 -1.65 -12.40
N ALA A 454 -14.27 -0.38 -12.81
CA ALA A 454 -14.73 -0.05 -14.16
C ALA A 454 -13.75 -0.82 -15.05
N ALA A 455 -14.10 -2.05 -15.38
CA ALA A 455 -13.24 -2.87 -16.18
C ALA A 455 -13.08 -2.14 -17.50
N SER A 456 -11.83 -1.98 -17.94
CA SER A 456 -11.48 -1.74 -19.34
C SER A 456 -11.89 -2.97 -20.17
N GLY A 457 -13.18 -3.27 -20.18
CA GLY A 457 -13.82 -4.11 -21.15
C GLY A 457 -14.53 -3.15 -22.07
N THR A 458 -14.19 -3.17 -23.36
CA THR A 458 -15.08 -2.70 -24.43
C THR A 458 -16.54 -2.87 -23.97
N THR A 459 -17.30 -1.79 -23.88
CA THR A 459 -18.70 -1.83 -23.42
C THR A 459 -19.51 -2.47 -24.53
N GLY A 460 -19.66 -3.79 -24.47
CA GLY A 460 -20.65 -4.49 -25.27
C GLY A 460 -21.99 -4.30 -24.62
N VAL A 461 -22.57 -3.11 -24.80
CA VAL A 461 -23.95 -2.86 -24.43
C VAL A 461 -24.79 -3.48 -25.53
N GLY A 462 -25.55 -4.51 -25.18
CA GLY A 462 -26.60 -5.00 -26.05
C GLY A 462 -27.91 -4.32 -25.68
N ALA A 463 -28.70 -3.93 -26.67
CA ALA A 463 -29.99 -3.29 -26.47
C ALA A 463 -31.10 -4.10 -27.15
N ALA A 464 -32.26 -4.19 -26.51
CA ALA A 464 -33.46 -4.76 -27.09
C ALA A 464 -34.71 -4.07 -26.54
N THR A 465 -35.85 -4.22 -27.23
CA THR A 465 -37.13 -3.63 -26.81
C THR A 465 -38.08 -4.69 -26.27
N ALA A 466 -38.89 -4.31 -25.29
CA ALA A 466 -39.86 -5.16 -24.59
C ALA A 466 -41.18 -4.38 -24.43
N GLY A 467 -42.02 -4.40 -25.49
CA GLY A 467 -43.15 -3.47 -25.58
C GLY A 467 -42.66 -2.03 -25.80
N ASP A 468 -43.15 -1.09 -25.00
CA ASP A 468 -42.73 0.33 -25.02
C ASP A 468 -41.45 0.60 -24.19
N LEU A 469 -40.90 -0.43 -23.54
CA LEU A 469 -39.70 -0.33 -22.73
C LEU A 469 -38.47 -0.77 -23.52
N ARG A 470 -37.34 -0.11 -23.25
CA ARG A 470 -36.02 -0.48 -23.77
C ARG A 470 -35.20 -1.14 -22.67
N VAL A 471 -34.51 -2.21 -23.01
CA VAL A 471 -33.64 -2.95 -22.09
C VAL A 471 -32.22 -2.90 -22.62
N LEU A 472 -31.31 -2.40 -21.78
CA LEU A 472 -29.87 -2.48 -22.00
C LEU A 472 -29.32 -3.59 -21.11
N ALA A 473 -28.52 -4.48 -21.66
CA ALA A 473 -27.81 -5.50 -20.90
C ALA A 473 -26.31 -5.46 -21.19
N VAL A 474 -25.52 -5.56 -20.13
CA VAL A 474 -24.06 -5.59 -20.18
C VAL A 474 -23.58 -6.80 -19.40
N LEU A 475 -22.62 -7.52 -19.97
CA LEU A 475 -21.79 -8.47 -19.24
C LEU A 475 -20.44 -7.82 -19.00
N ASP A 476 -19.86 -8.02 -17.81
CA ASP A 476 -18.56 -7.46 -17.45
C ASP A 476 -17.77 -8.51 -16.65
N PRO A 477 -16.55 -8.95 -17.06
CA PRO A 477 -15.70 -8.42 -18.14
C PRO A 477 -15.83 -9.13 -19.51
N ARG A 478 -16.96 -9.79 -19.79
CA ARG A 478 -17.23 -10.52 -21.05
C ARG A 478 -16.19 -11.58 -21.38
N ARG A 479 -15.76 -12.34 -20.37
CA ARG A 479 -14.85 -13.48 -20.53
C ARG A 479 -15.38 -14.73 -19.85
N THR A 480 -14.80 -15.90 -20.09
CA THR A 480 -15.18 -17.08 -19.33
C THR A 480 -14.83 -16.94 -17.84
N GLY A 481 -15.65 -17.51 -16.97
CA GLY A 481 -15.55 -17.36 -15.52
C GLY A 481 -16.52 -16.34 -14.94
N SER A 482 -16.14 -15.69 -13.85
CA SER A 482 -17.03 -14.77 -13.11
C SER A 482 -17.29 -13.51 -13.92
N ASN A 483 -18.57 -13.19 -14.12
CA ASN A 483 -19.05 -11.96 -14.75
C ASN A 483 -20.14 -11.31 -13.87
N THR A 484 -20.30 -10.02 -14.05
CA THR A 484 -21.46 -9.25 -13.59
C THR A 484 -22.37 -9.02 -14.78
N VAL A 485 -23.68 -9.27 -14.61
CA VAL A 485 -24.70 -8.83 -15.56
C VAL A 485 -25.35 -7.56 -15.01
N LEU A 486 -25.33 -6.51 -15.81
CA LEU A 486 -26.06 -5.26 -15.55
C LEU A 486 -27.22 -5.18 -16.53
N VAL A 487 -28.40 -4.88 -16.02
CA VAL A 487 -29.61 -4.69 -16.82
C VAL A 487 -30.21 -3.35 -16.46
N GLN A 488 -30.42 -2.48 -17.46
CA GLN A 488 -31.15 -1.24 -17.29
C GLN A 488 -32.44 -1.28 -18.09
N VAL A 489 -33.54 -0.95 -17.45
CA VAL A 489 -34.87 -0.78 -18.05
C VAL A 489 -35.11 0.71 -18.22
N GLN A 490 -35.48 1.10 -19.43
CA GLN A 490 -35.74 2.48 -19.83
C GLN A 490 -37.15 2.59 -20.42
N ASP A 491 -37.77 3.76 -20.29
CA ASP A 491 -39.00 4.08 -20.99
C ASP A 491 -38.77 4.53 -22.45
N ALA A 492 -39.84 4.91 -23.14
CA ALA A 492 -39.78 5.34 -24.54
C ALA A 492 -38.98 6.64 -24.75
N SER A 493 -38.78 7.45 -23.70
CA SER A 493 -37.91 8.63 -23.72
C SER A 493 -36.45 8.32 -23.42
N GLY A 494 -36.12 7.07 -23.07
CA GLY A 494 -34.77 6.65 -22.67
C GLY A 494 -34.46 6.90 -21.19
N GLU A 495 -35.42 7.36 -20.41
CA GLU A 495 -35.25 7.58 -18.96
C GLU A 495 -35.35 6.24 -18.21
N PRO A 496 -34.57 6.04 -17.13
CA PRO A 496 -34.65 4.82 -16.35
C PRO A 496 -36.05 4.60 -15.76
N TYR A 497 -36.62 3.42 -15.99
CA TYR A 497 -37.94 3.03 -15.51
C TYR A 497 -37.83 1.95 -14.43
N ASP A 498 -38.41 2.21 -13.25
CA ASP A 498 -38.47 1.25 -12.15
C ASP A 498 -39.75 0.39 -12.23
N PRO A 499 -39.67 -0.87 -12.71
CA PRO A 499 -40.81 -1.78 -12.66
C PRO A 499 -41.23 -2.09 -11.20
N PRO A 500 -42.51 -2.42 -10.96
CA PRO A 500 -43.04 -2.73 -9.62
C PRO A 500 -42.36 -3.90 -8.89
N SER A 501 -41.66 -4.77 -9.64
CA SER A 501 -40.82 -5.82 -9.08
C SER A 501 -39.57 -6.01 -9.93
N ASN A 502 -38.52 -6.60 -9.33
CA ASN A 502 -37.25 -6.78 -10.02
C ASN A 502 -37.42 -7.62 -11.30
N PRO A 503 -36.76 -7.24 -12.42
CA PRO A 503 -36.69 -8.06 -13.61
C PRO A 503 -36.12 -9.44 -13.32
N VAL A 504 -36.60 -10.44 -14.06
CA VAL A 504 -36.00 -11.78 -14.06
C VAL A 504 -35.06 -11.86 -15.25
N VAL A 505 -33.79 -12.19 -14.98
CA VAL A 505 -32.74 -12.25 -16.00
C VAL A 505 -32.29 -13.70 -16.16
N GLU A 506 -32.30 -14.21 -17.38
CA GLU A 506 -31.83 -15.56 -17.72
C GLU A 506 -30.72 -15.48 -18.76
N LEU A 507 -29.72 -16.37 -18.67
CA LEU A 507 -28.62 -16.41 -19.63
C LEU A 507 -28.52 -17.79 -20.28
N ARG A 508 -28.53 -17.79 -21.60
CA ARG A 508 -28.42 -19.01 -22.41
C ARG A 508 -27.43 -18.86 -23.56
N THR A 509 -26.91 -19.97 -24.02
CA THR A 509 -26.08 -20.10 -25.22
C THR A 509 -26.39 -21.45 -25.87
N GLU A 510 -25.87 -21.72 -27.07
CA GLU A 510 -26.22 -22.91 -27.85
C GLU A 510 -25.98 -24.24 -27.09
N GLY A 511 -27.04 -24.88 -26.61
CA GLY A 511 -26.96 -26.14 -25.85
C GLY A 511 -26.57 -26.00 -24.37
N LEU A 512 -26.61 -24.78 -23.80
CA LEU A 512 -26.41 -24.55 -22.36
C LEU A 512 -27.26 -23.39 -21.85
N ASP A 513 -28.04 -23.66 -20.80
CA ASP A 513 -28.86 -22.67 -20.09
C ASP A 513 -28.39 -22.57 -18.63
N ILE A 514 -28.06 -21.35 -18.19
CA ILE A 514 -27.65 -21.06 -16.81
C ILE A 514 -28.88 -20.84 -15.91
N GLY A 515 -30.05 -20.60 -16.50
CA GLY A 515 -31.28 -20.27 -15.79
C GLY A 515 -31.29 -18.86 -15.21
N ALA A 516 -32.19 -18.63 -14.25
CA ALA A 516 -32.43 -17.32 -13.67
C ALA A 516 -31.26 -16.85 -12.78
N VAL A 517 -30.75 -15.66 -13.10
CA VAL A 517 -29.78 -14.91 -12.31
C VAL A 517 -30.52 -13.95 -11.41
N ALA A 518 -30.27 -14.07 -10.11
CA ALA A 518 -30.78 -13.11 -9.13
C ALA A 518 -30.16 -11.74 -9.36
N VAL A 519 -31.01 -10.74 -9.63
CA VAL A 519 -30.60 -9.34 -9.78
C VAL A 519 -31.17 -8.48 -8.66
N VAL A 520 -30.40 -7.47 -8.27
CA VAL A 520 -30.78 -6.49 -7.24
C VAL A 520 -30.73 -5.07 -7.82
N PRO A 521 -31.64 -4.17 -7.43
CA PRO A 521 -31.60 -2.78 -7.88
C PRO A 521 -30.37 -2.09 -7.29
N ILE A 522 -29.71 -1.26 -8.11
CA ILE A 522 -28.53 -0.47 -7.71
C ILE A 522 -28.67 1.03 -7.99
N ALA A 523 -29.53 1.39 -8.95
CA ALA A 523 -29.94 2.75 -9.28
C ALA A 523 -31.34 2.68 -9.93
N ALA A 524 -31.95 3.84 -10.22
CA ALA A 524 -33.23 3.89 -10.94
C ALA A 524 -33.15 3.09 -12.25
N GLY A 525 -34.13 2.22 -12.46
CA GLY A 525 -34.25 1.30 -13.59
C GLY A 525 -33.09 0.31 -13.76
N THR A 526 -32.12 0.26 -12.84
CA THR A 526 -30.83 -0.42 -13.07
C THR A 526 -30.60 -1.53 -12.04
N TYR A 527 -30.32 -2.73 -12.56
CA TYR A 527 -30.23 -3.97 -11.81
C TYR A 527 -28.90 -4.67 -12.05
N ARG A 528 -28.39 -5.33 -11.01
CA ARG A 528 -27.11 -6.04 -11.04
C ARG A 528 -27.24 -7.48 -10.55
N GLY A 529 -26.69 -8.42 -11.31
CA GLY A 529 -26.56 -9.83 -10.93
C GLY A 529 -25.13 -10.35 -11.12
N ARG A 530 -24.75 -11.39 -10.37
CA ARG A 530 -23.48 -12.10 -10.59
C ARG A 530 -23.76 -13.43 -11.29
N VAL A 531 -22.97 -13.74 -12.31
CA VAL A 531 -23.12 -14.95 -13.12
C VAL A 531 -21.76 -15.55 -13.46
N VAL A 532 -21.66 -16.87 -13.54
CA VAL A 532 -20.44 -17.55 -13.99
C VAL A 532 -20.69 -18.08 -15.38
N ILE A 533 -19.91 -17.60 -16.36
CA ILE A 533 -20.01 -17.96 -17.76
C ILE A 533 -19.01 -19.08 -18.07
N PRO A 534 -19.45 -20.32 -18.34
CA PRO A 534 -18.54 -21.46 -18.41
C PRO A 534 -17.81 -21.61 -19.76
N ARG A 535 -18.21 -20.86 -20.81
CA ARG A 535 -17.59 -20.94 -22.13
C ARG A 535 -17.76 -19.64 -22.94
N ALA A 536 -16.81 -19.40 -23.84
CA ALA A 536 -16.84 -18.30 -24.79
C ALA A 536 -17.88 -18.55 -25.89
N GLY A 537 -18.27 -17.48 -26.60
CA GLY A 537 -19.25 -17.51 -27.68
C GLY A 537 -20.36 -16.49 -27.48
N GLU A 538 -21.42 -16.60 -28.28
CA GLU A 538 -22.60 -15.75 -28.18
C GLU A 538 -23.52 -16.23 -27.04
N TRP A 539 -23.92 -15.27 -26.22
CA TRP A 539 -24.86 -15.46 -25.12
C TRP A 539 -26.11 -14.60 -25.33
N GLU A 540 -27.27 -15.20 -25.10
CA GLU A 540 -28.55 -14.53 -25.08
C GLU A 540 -28.93 -14.25 -23.62
N VAL A 541 -29.04 -12.97 -23.29
CA VAL A 541 -29.55 -12.48 -22.00
C VAL A 541 -31.03 -12.19 -22.18
N GLN A 542 -31.89 -13.08 -21.69
CA GLN A 542 -33.33 -12.86 -21.69
C GLN A 542 -33.74 -12.10 -20.43
N VAL A 543 -34.47 -11.01 -20.61
CA VAL A 543 -34.95 -10.14 -19.52
C VAL A 543 -36.47 -10.11 -19.56
N SER A 544 -37.10 -10.56 -18.48
CA SER A 544 -38.54 -10.46 -18.25
C SER A 544 -38.81 -9.33 -17.27
N ILE A 545 -39.61 -8.35 -17.69
CA ILE A 545 -39.92 -7.15 -16.90
C ILE A 545 -41.33 -7.29 -16.32
N PRO A 546 -41.48 -7.54 -15.02
CA PRO A 546 -42.80 -7.70 -14.42
C PRO A 546 -43.47 -6.35 -14.14
N LEU A 547 -44.41 -5.95 -15.01
CA LEU A 547 -45.20 -4.73 -14.89
C LEU A 547 -46.49 -4.95 -14.08
N SER A 548 -47.09 -6.13 -14.21
CA SER A 548 -48.23 -6.55 -13.39
C SER A 548 -48.36 -8.07 -13.36
N ARG A 549 -49.30 -8.60 -12.57
CA ARG A 549 -49.59 -10.05 -12.57
C ARG A 549 -50.04 -10.61 -13.93
N PHE A 550 -50.40 -9.75 -14.88
CA PHE A 550 -50.87 -10.11 -16.21
C PHE A 550 -49.94 -9.65 -17.34
N GLU A 551 -48.93 -8.84 -17.03
CA GLU A 551 -48.09 -8.18 -18.01
C GLU A 551 -46.61 -8.30 -17.62
N ASN A 552 -45.91 -9.15 -18.36
CA ASN A 552 -44.48 -9.43 -18.18
C ASN A 552 -43.80 -9.42 -19.56
N PRO A 553 -43.59 -8.27 -20.19
CA PRO A 553 -42.87 -8.21 -21.46
C PRO A 553 -41.47 -8.82 -21.31
N VAL A 554 -41.09 -9.63 -22.31
CA VAL A 554 -39.81 -10.35 -22.32
C VAL A 554 -39.04 -9.94 -23.56
N THR A 555 -37.74 -9.66 -23.39
CA THR A 555 -36.83 -9.36 -24.49
C THR A 555 -35.52 -10.11 -24.35
N THR A 556 -34.76 -10.16 -25.44
CA THR A 556 -33.50 -10.91 -25.49
C THR A 556 -32.40 -10.04 -26.07
N VAL A 557 -31.30 -9.92 -25.33
CA VAL A 557 -30.12 -9.17 -25.71
C VAL A 557 -28.99 -10.15 -26.03
N ARG A 558 -28.32 -9.99 -27.18
CA ARG A 558 -27.19 -10.85 -27.57
C ARG A 558 -25.86 -10.20 -27.24
N LEU A 559 -24.99 -10.94 -26.57
CA LEU A 559 -23.68 -10.48 -26.11
C LEU A 559 -22.60 -11.54 -26.41
N SER A 560 -21.51 -11.11 -27.02
CA SER A 560 -20.33 -11.95 -27.26
C SER A 560 -19.44 -12.04 -26.01
N VAL A 561 -19.05 -13.25 -25.63
CA VAL A 561 -18.11 -13.54 -24.54
C VAL A 561 -16.82 -14.13 -25.11
N ARG A 562 -15.68 -13.56 -24.72
CA ARG A 562 -14.34 -14.02 -25.11
C ARG A 562 -13.84 -15.16 -24.21
N PRO A 563 -12.84 -15.95 -24.65
CA PRO A 563 -12.19 -16.98 -23.84
C PRO A 563 -11.70 -16.46 -22.48
#